data_AF-A0A6A5SFK3-F1
#
_entry.id   AF-A0A6A5SFK3-F1
#
_cell.length_a   1.000
_cell.length_b   1.000
_cell.length_c   1.000
_cell.angle_alpha   90.00
_cell.angle_beta   90.00
_cell.angle_gamma   90.00
#
_symmetry.space_group_name_H-M   'P 1'
#
loop_
_entity.id
_entity.type
_entity.pdbx_description
1 polymer ?
#
loop_
_entity_poly.entity_id
_entity_poly.type
_entity_poly.pdbx_seq_one_letter_code
_entity_poly.pdbx_strand_id
1 'polypeptide(L)'
;SERPETPPQPSCFVPFRRDPDFVARGTLLDQIRERCTAPASRVALVGLGGVGKSQLAIENCYRTAEQSPETWVFWVHASNTARLEQSFREIAEQVKVRGHKDPQADVFKLVHDWLRNKQNGRWLLVLDNADDATVLSPLPGNSKTSSEDNGA
;
A
#
# COMPACT_ATOMS: atom_id res chain seq x y z
N SER A 1 -16.01 25.75 -7.42
CA SER A 1 -15.75 24.43 -8.02
C SER A 1 -14.27 24.27 -8.26
N GLU A 2 -13.65 23.26 -7.66
CA GLU A 2 -12.27 22.86 -7.96
C GLU A 2 -12.22 22.29 -9.39
N ARG A 3 -11.20 22.68 -10.16
CA ARG A 3 -10.97 22.18 -11.52
C ARG A 3 -10.59 20.69 -11.42
N PRO A 4 -11.13 19.78 -12.25
CA PRO A 4 -10.69 18.39 -12.23
C PRO A 4 -9.20 18.35 -12.58
N GLU A 5 -8.38 17.89 -11.65
CA GLU A 5 -6.97 17.63 -11.96
C GLU A 5 -6.88 16.50 -13.00
N THR A 6 -5.95 16.60 -13.94
CA THR A 6 -5.68 15.51 -14.89
C THR A 6 -5.36 14.23 -14.10
N PRO A 7 -6.03 13.10 -14.39
CA PRO A 7 -5.74 11.85 -13.71
C PRO A 7 -4.26 11.48 -13.86
N PRO A 8 -3.59 11.14 -12.75
CA PRO A 8 -2.20 10.73 -12.80
C PRO A 8 -2.07 9.39 -13.54
N GLN A 9 -0.93 9.16 -14.18
CA GLN A 9 -0.62 7.90 -14.85
C GLN A 9 0.00 6.91 -13.86
N PRO A 10 -0.17 5.59 -14.07
CA PRO A 10 0.50 4.58 -13.27
C PRO A 10 2.01 4.82 -13.20
N SER A 11 2.54 4.73 -11.99
CA SER A 11 3.95 5.00 -11.71
C SER A 11 4.44 4.17 -10.53
N CYS A 12 5.76 4.07 -10.41
CA CYS A 12 6.44 3.30 -9.38
C CYS A 12 6.86 4.20 -8.22
N PHE A 13 6.13 4.14 -7.11
CA PHE A 13 6.38 4.94 -5.91
C PHE A 13 7.13 4.13 -4.85
N VAL A 14 8.38 3.80 -5.15
CA VAL A 14 9.30 3.16 -4.22
C VAL A 14 10.28 4.21 -3.73
N PRO A 15 10.39 4.47 -2.41
CA PRO A 15 11.27 5.52 -1.86
C PRO A 15 12.76 5.13 -1.86
N PHE A 16 13.09 3.98 -2.44
CA PHE A 16 14.44 3.42 -2.51
C PHE A 16 14.87 3.32 -3.95
N ARG A 17 16.15 3.64 -4.23
CA ARG A 17 16.74 3.39 -5.54
C ARG A 17 16.84 1.89 -5.79
N ARG A 18 16.64 1.49 -7.04
CA ARG A 18 16.99 0.14 -7.50
C ARG A 18 18.48 -0.08 -7.30
N ASP A 19 18.82 -1.21 -6.70
CA ASP A 19 20.22 -1.64 -6.56
C ASP A 19 20.70 -2.22 -7.90
N PRO A 20 21.65 -1.57 -8.59
CA PRO A 20 22.18 -2.08 -9.86
C PRO A 20 22.97 -3.39 -9.69
N ASP A 21 23.47 -3.66 -8.48
CA ASP A 21 24.26 -4.85 -8.16
C ASP A 21 23.40 -5.96 -7.54
N PHE A 22 22.07 -5.83 -7.60
CA PHE A 22 21.15 -6.83 -7.05
C PHE A 22 21.35 -8.20 -7.70
N VAL A 23 21.71 -9.19 -6.89
CA VAL A 23 21.82 -10.59 -7.33
C VAL A 23 20.58 -11.36 -6.92
N ALA A 24 19.79 -11.77 -7.90
CA ALA A 24 18.64 -12.65 -7.68
C ALA A 24 19.11 -14.00 -7.11
N ARG A 25 18.57 -14.37 -5.94
CA ARG A 25 18.85 -15.67 -5.32
C ARG A 25 17.80 -16.69 -5.74
N GLY A 26 18.20 -17.63 -6.59
CA GLY A 26 17.34 -18.74 -7.04
C GLY A 26 16.05 -18.24 -7.71
N THR A 27 14.95 -18.93 -7.46
CA THR A 27 13.65 -18.70 -8.12
C THR A 27 12.69 -17.83 -7.31
N LEU A 28 13.15 -17.16 -6.25
CA LEU A 28 12.26 -16.46 -5.30
C LEU A 28 11.46 -15.33 -5.97
N LEU A 29 12.08 -14.53 -6.84
CA LEU A 29 11.36 -13.48 -7.58
C LEU A 29 10.31 -14.06 -8.51
N ASP A 30 10.60 -15.19 -9.16
CA ASP A 30 9.65 -15.85 -10.05
C ASP A 30 8.45 -16.39 -9.26
N GLN A 31 8.70 -16.97 -8.08
CA GLN A 31 7.64 -17.44 -7.18
C GLN A 31 6.77 -16.29 -6.66
N ILE A 32 7.37 -15.14 -6.31
CA ILE A 32 6.61 -13.95 -5.91
C ILE A 32 5.73 -13.50 -7.08
N ARG A 33 6.31 -13.38 -8.27
CA ARG A 33 5.59 -12.96 -9.48
C ARG A 33 4.43 -13.88 -9.79
N GLU A 34 4.66 -15.19 -9.80
CA GLU A 34 3.65 -16.21 -10.08
C GLU A 34 2.48 -16.09 -9.09
N ARG A 35 2.78 -16.02 -7.79
CA ARG A 35 1.75 -15.86 -6.75
C ARG A 35 1.00 -14.54 -6.87
N CYS A 36 1.67 -13.48 -7.33
CA CYS A 36 1.07 -12.16 -7.55
C CYS A 36 0.22 -12.06 -8.84
N THR A 37 0.13 -13.11 -9.67
CA THR A 37 -0.71 -13.09 -10.89
C THR A 37 -2.21 -13.24 -10.60
N ALA A 38 -2.58 -13.86 -9.47
CA ALA A 38 -3.97 -14.03 -9.11
C ALA A 38 -4.57 -12.71 -8.59
N PRO A 39 -5.81 -12.34 -8.97
CA PRO A 39 -6.47 -11.15 -8.43
C PRO A 39 -6.53 -11.17 -6.90
N ALA A 40 -6.15 -10.06 -6.27
CA ALA A 40 -6.12 -9.89 -4.82
C ALA A 40 -5.23 -10.91 -4.07
N SER A 41 -4.25 -11.51 -4.74
CA SER A 41 -3.24 -12.37 -4.12
C SER A 41 -2.41 -11.64 -3.05
N ARG A 42 -1.94 -12.39 -2.05
CA ARG A 42 -1.06 -11.88 -1.00
C ARG A 42 0.15 -12.79 -0.86
N VAL A 43 1.33 -12.20 -0.73
CA VAL A 43 2.59 -12.90 -0.50
C VAL A 43 3.26 -12.29 0.73
N ALA A 44 3.65 -13.12 1.69
CA ALA A 44 4.42 -12.71 2.85
C ALA A 44 5.88 -13.14 2.67
N LEU A 45 6.80 -12.20 2.77
CA LEU A 45 8.23 -12.48 2.83
C LEU A 45 8.64 -12.63 4.29
N VAL A 46 8.94 -13.86 4.71
CA VAL A 46 9.28 -14.19 6.10
C VAL A 46 10.71 -14.71 6.17
N GLY A 47 11.45 -14.31 7.20
CA GLY A 47 12.83 -14.72 7.41
C GLY A 47 13.53 -13.83 8.41
N LEU A 48 14.73 -14.25 8.84
CA LEU A 48 15.53 -13.54 9.84
C LEU A 48 15.83 -12.08 9.44
N GLY A 49 16.16 -11.25 10.42
CA GLY A 49 16.64 -9.89 10.18
C GLY A 49 17.86 -9.88 9.25
N GLY A 50 17.95 -8.89 8.36
CA GLY A 50 19.13 -8.71 7.48
C GLY A 50 19.26 -9.68 6.29
N VAL A 51 18.36 -10.66 6.10
CA VAL A 51 18.47 -11.62 4.98
C VAL A 51 18.14 -11.04 3.59
N GLY A 52 17.72 -9.77 3.52
CA GLY A 52 17.45 -9.08 2.24
C GLY A 52 15.99 -9.08 1.78
N LYS A 53 15.00 -9.30 2.67
CA LYS A 53 13.57 -9.33 2.30
C LYS A 53 13.10 -8.03 1.63
N SER A 54 13.44 -6.88 2.21
CA SER A 54 13.04 -5.59 1.63
C SER A 54 13.75 -5.33 0.30
N GLN A 55 15.02 -5.77 0.13
CA GLN A 55 15.71 -5.70 -1.17
C GLN A 55 15.03 -6.55 -2.24
N LEU A 56 14.56 -7.74 -1.88
CA LEU A 56 13.77 -8.60 -2.76
C LEU A 56 12.44 -7.94 -3.17
N ALA A 57 11.76 -7.27 -2.24
CA ALA A 57 10.53 -6.53 -2.52
C ALA A 57 10.78 -5.31 -3.42
N ILE A 58 11.85 -4.55 -3.18
CA ILE A 58 12.28 -3.41 -4.01
C ILE A 58 12.50 -3.86 -5.45
N GLU A 59 13.29 -4.93 -5.66
CA GLU A 59 13.54 -5.45 -7.01
C GLU A 59 12.24 -5.92 -7.70
N ASN A 60 11.34 -6.57 -6.97
CA ASN A 60 10.04 -6.98 -7.51
C ASN A 60 9.18 -5.79 -7.94
N CYS A 61 9.19 -4.69 -7.20
CA CYS A 61 8.51 -3.45 -7.57
C CYS A 61 9.02 -2.87 -8.89
N TYR A 62 10.34 -2.75 -9.03
CA TYR A 62 10.95 -2.25 -10.27
C TYR A 62 10.65 -3.14 -11.47
N ARG A 63 10.75 -4.46 -11.32
CA ARG A 63 10.39 -5.41 -12.39
C ARG A 63 8.92 -5.33 -12.77
N THR A 64 8.02 -5.13 -11.80
CA THR A 64 6.59 -4.97 -12.06
C THR A 64 6.31 -3.73 -12.88
N ALA A 65 6.91 -2.58 -12.51
CA ALA A 65 6.78 -1.34 -13.25
C ALA A 65 7.34 -1.42 -14.67
N GLU A 66 8.43 -2.16 -14.89
CA GLU A 66 9.03 -2.37 -16.22
C GLU A 66 8.21 -3.33 -17.09
N GLN A 67 7.69 -4.42 -16.52
CA GLN A 67 6.97 -5.47 -17.24
C GLN A 67 5.49 -5.16 -17.43
N SER A 68 4.93 -4.26 -16.63
CA SER A 68 3.53 -3.85 -16.70
C SER A 68 3.42 -2.35 -16.35
N PRO A 69 3.82 -1.45 -17.26
CA PRO A 69 3.85 0.01 -17.04
C PRO A 69 2.49 0.61 -16.66
N GLU A 70 1.40 -0.09 -16.90
CA GLU A 70 0.04 0.27 -16.52
C GLU A 70 -0.34 -0.13 -15.08
N THR A 71 0.57 -0.78 -14.35
CA THR A 71 0.37 -1.20 -12.95
C THR A 71 0.96 -0.17 -12.00
N TRP A 72 0.12 0.32 -11.08
CA TRP A 72 0.58 1.16 -9.98
C TRP A 72 1.44 0.36 -9.00
N VAL A 73 2.55 0.94 -8.53
CA VAL A 73 3.36 0.31 -7.50
C VAL A 73 3.50 1.24 -6.33
N PHE A 74 3.03 0.80 -5.16
CA PHE A 74 3.00 1.57 -3.93
C PHE A 74 3.84 0.91 -2.85
N TRP A 75 4.52 1.73 -2.06
CA TRP A 75 5.28 1.31 -0.90
C TRP A 75 4.70 1.94 0.37
N VAL A 76 4.44 1.12 1.38
CA VAL A 76 3.88 1.54 2.66
C VAL A 76 4.75 1.08 3.81
N HIS A 77 5.09 1.99 4.71
CA HIS A 77 5.80 1.68 5.94
C HIS A 77 4.80 1.27 7.03
N ALA A 78 4.74 -0.03 7.31
CA ALA A 78 3.79 -0.62 8.26
C ALA A 78 4.40 -0.86 9.66
N SER A 79 5.45 -0.13 10.03
CA SER A 79 6.12 -0.30 11.33
C SER A 79 5.29 0.17 12.53
N ASN A 80 4.32 1.05 12.31
CA ASN A 80 3.34 1.52 13.30
C ASN A 80 2.20 2.26 12.58
N THR A 81 1.10 2.52 13.30
CA THR A 81 -0.10 3.17 12.76
C THR A 81 0.16 4.56 12.16
N ALA A 82 1.02 5.37 12.79
CA ALA A 82 1.32 6.72 12.29
C ALA A 82 2.05 6.70 10.94
N ARG A 83 3.05 5.81 10.78
CA ARG A 83 3.74 5.63 9.49
C ARG A 83 2.85 5.01 8.43
N LEU A 84 1.98 4.08 8.83
CA LEU A 84 1.00 3.48 7.95
C LEU A 84 0.05 4.57 7.41
N GLU A 85 -0.54 5.37 8.29
CA GLU A 85 -1.43 6.47 7.91
C GLU A 85 -0.73 7.48 6.99
N GLN A 86 0.50 7.86 7.33
CA GLN A 86 1.31 8.79 6.53
C GLN A 86 1.54 8.25 5.11
N SER A 87 1.94 6.98 4.95
CA SER A 87 2.09 6.37 3.62
C SER A 87 0.77 6.29 2.85
N PHE A 88 -0.37 6.08 3.52
CA PHE A 88 -1.68 6.12 2.86
C PHE A 88 -2.06 7.55 2.41
N ARG A 89 -1.67 8.59 3.15
CA ARG A 89 -1.84 10.00 2.72
C ARG A 89 -1.03 10.31 1.48
N GLU A 90 0.21 9.82 1.43
CA GLU A 90 1.07 9.94 0.25
C GLU A 90 0.47 9.24 -0.97
N ILE A 91 -0.08 8.02 -0.82
CA ILE A 91 -0.78 7.33 -1.92
C ILE A 91 -2.01 8.15 -2.36
N ALA A 92 -2.82 8.64 -1.42
CA ALA A 92 -4.01 9.42 -1.74
C ALA A 92 -3.69 10.69 -2.53
N GLU A 93 -2.59 11.36 -2.20
CA GLU A 93 -2.05 12.50 -2.94
C GLU A 93 -1.54 12.09 -4.32
N GLN A 94 -0.73 11.04 -4.43
CA GLN A 94 -0.16 10.54 -5.68
C GLN A 94 -1.22 10.20 -6.72
N VAL A 95 -2.28 9.52 -6.30
CA VAL A 95 -3.39 9.13 -7.18
C VAL A 95 -4.49 10.20 -7.24
N LYS A 96 -4.31 11.31 -6.52
CA LYS A 96 -5.21 12.47 -6.47
C LYS A 96 -6.64 12.09 -6.09
N VAL A 97 -6.82 11.23 -5.09
CA VAL A 97 -8.16 10.86 -4.59
C VAL A 97 -8.88 12.12 -4.14
N ARG A 98 -10.15 12.26 -4.52
CA ARG A 98 -10.97 13.38 -4.02
C ARG A 98 -10.99 13.37 -2.50
N GLY A 99 -10.64 14.49 -1.88
CA GLY A 99 -10.59 14.64 -0.42
C GLY A 99 -9.21 14.37 0.20
N HIS A 100 -8.17 14.00 -0.57
CA HIS A 100 -6.82 13.74 -0.01
C HIS A 100 -6.20 14.95 0.71
N LYS A 101 -6.62 16.18 0.38
CA LYS A 101 -6.14 17.41 1.03
C LYS A 101 -6.82 17.70 2.37
N ASP A 102 -7.89 17.00 2.72
CA ASP A 102 -8.57 17.17 4.00
C ASP A 102 -7.80 16.42 5.11
N PRO A 103 -7.23 17.12 6.10
CA PRO A 103 -6.51 16.48 7.20
C PRO A 103 -7.39 15.53 8.03
N GLN A 104 -8.71 15.77 8.06
CA GLN A 104 -9.68 14.98 8.83
C GLN A 104 -10.28 13.83 8.02
N ALA A 105 -9.93 13.67 6.75
CA ALA A 105 -10.42 12.57 5.95
C ALA A 105 -9.92 11.22 6.48
N ASP A 106 -10.81 10.22 6.46
CA ASP A 106 -10.44 8.81 6.63
C ASP A 106 -9.65 8.36 5.38
N VAL A 107 -8.34 8.55 5.44
CA VAL A 107 -7.44 8.26 4.33
C VAL A 107 -7.42 6.77 3.96
N PHE A 108 -7.59 5.87 4.94
CA PHE A 108 -7.66 4.45 4.70
C PHE A 108 -8.86 4.10 3.85
N LYS A 109 -10.03 4.67 4.17
CA LYS A 109 -11.24 4.51 3.36
C LYS A 109 -11.07 5.09 1.95
N LEU A 110 -10.48 6.29 1.82
CA LEU A 110 -10.24 6.91 0.52
C LEU A 110 -9.38 6.05 -0.39
N VAL A 111 -8.23 5.57 0.10
CA VAL A 111 -7.31 4.72 -0.66
C VAL A 111 -7.94 3.35 -0.92
N HIS A 112 -8.63 2.76 0.05
CA HIS A 112 -9.36 1.51 -0.14
C HIS A 112 -10.39 1.61 -1.28
N ASP A 113 -11.21 2.66 -1.28
CA ASP A 113 -12.23 2.88 -2.28
C ASP A 113 -11.62 3.14 -3.67
N TRP A 114 -10.43 3.73 -3.72
CA TRP A 114 -9.65 3.87 -4.94
C TRP A 114 -9.08 2.52 -5.42
N LEU A 115 -8.46 1.72 -4.55
CA LEU A 115 -7.83 0.43 -4.89
C LEU A 115 -8.85 -0.63 -5.34
N ARG A 116 -10.08 -0.61 -4.82
CA ARG A 116 -11.14 -1.55 -5.22
C ARG A 116 -11.78 -1.20 -6.56
N ASN A 117 -11.64 0.05 -7.02
CA ASN A 117 -12.25 0.50 -8.26
C ASN A 117 -11.42 0.02 -9.46
N LYS A 118 -11.95 -0.98 -10.19
CA LYS A 118 -11.29 -1.56 -11.38
C LYS A 118 -11.00 -0.55 -12.49
N GLN A 119 -11.69 0.59 -12.54
CA GLN A 119 -11.40 1.65 -13.51
C GLN A 119 -10.05 2.32 -13.27
N ASN A 120 -9.47 2.20 -12.07
CA ASN A 120 -8.18 2.79 -11.73
C ASN A 120 -6.98 1.93 -12.16
N GLY A 121 -7.23 0.73 -12.70
CA GLY A 121 -6.19 -0.17 -13.19
C GLY A 121 -5.66 -1.15 -12.15
N ARG A 122 -4.54 -1.81 -12.49
CA ARG A 122 -3.88 -2.80 -11.64
C ARG A 122 -2.96 -2.12 -10.64
N TRP A 123 -2.75 -2.73 -9.48
CA TRP A 123 -1.83 -2.21 -8.48
C TRP A 123 -1.06 -3.33 -7.77
N LEU A 124 0.14 -2.98 -7.30
CA LEU A 124 0.95 -3.72 -6.36
C LEU A 124 1.17 -2.83 -5.14
N LEU A 125 0.89 -3.34 -3.95
CA LEU A 125 1.09 -2.64 -2.67
C LEU A 125 2.05 -3.45 -1.81
N VAL A 126 3.18 -2.87 -1.46
CA VAL A 126 4.15 -3.47 -0.53
C VAL A 126 3.96 -2.86 0.86
N LEU A 127 3.74 -3.72 1.86
CA LEU A 127 3.75 -3.37 3.27
C LEU A 127 5.10 -3.79 3.88
N ASP A 128 6.00 -2.83 4.11
CA ASP A 128 7.32 -3.09 4.68
C ASP A 128 7.33 -2.92 6.20
N ASN A 129 8.12 -3.75 6.88
CA ASN A 129 8.24 -3.77 8.34
C ASN A 129 6.89 -4.03 9.08
N ALA A 130 6.05 -4.89 8.51
CA ALA A 130 4.74 -5.29 9.05
C ALA A 130 4.85 -6.39 10.13
N ASP A 131 5.70 -6.18 11.14
CA ASP A 131 5.97 -7.19 12.19
C ASP A 131 4.85 -7.28 13.23
N ASP A 132 4.06 -6.21 13.39
CA ASP A 132 2.93 -6.14 14.31
C ASP A 132 1.60 -6.18 13.56
N ALA A 133 0.87 -7.29 13.70
CA ALA A 133 -0.42 -7.48 13.05
C ALA A 133 -1.51 -6.52 13.55
N THR A 134 -1.35 -5.92 14.73
CA THR A 134 -2.32 -4.95 15.27
C THR A 134 -2.32 -3.66 14.46
N VAL A 135 -1.19 -3.28 13.86
CA VAL A 135 -1.07 -2.12 12.95
C VAL A 135 -1.93 -2.29 11.70
N LEU A 136 -2.15 -3.54 11.26
CA LEU A 136 -2.95 -3.87 10.07
C LEU A 136 -4.42 -4.12 10.40
N SER A 137 -4.77 -4.13 11.69
CA SER A 137 -6.14 -4.36 12.14
C SER A 137 -6.92 -3.05 12.16
N PRO A 138 -8.21 -3.04 11.79
CA PRO A 138 -9.05 -1.86 11.97
C PRO A 138 -9.00 -1.46 13.44
N LEU A 139 -8.68 -0.20 13.73
CA LEU A 139 -8.84 0.34 15.08
C LEU A 139 -10.30 0.07 15.51
N PRO A 140 -10.57 -0.50 16.69
CA PRO A 140 -11.93 -0.57 17.19
C PRO A 140 -12.46 0.86 17.26
N GLY A 141 -13.44 1.17 16.42
CA GLY A 141 -14.04 2.50 16.39
C GLY A 141 -14.55 2.84 17.78
N ASN A 142 -14.25 4.04 18.26
CA ASN A 142 -14.90 4.61 19.44
C ASN A 142 -16.39 4.81 19.12
N SER A 143 -17.19 3.76 19.20
CA SER A 143 -18.62 3.87 19.43
C SER A 143 -18.78 4.41 20.85
N LYS A 144 -18.90 5.73 20.97
CA LYS A 144 -19.55 6.32 22.14
C LYS A 144 -20.95 5.72 22.21
N THR A 145 -21.12 4.70 23.04
CA THR A 145 -22.44 4.32 23.54
C THR A 145 -22.94 5.51 24.34
N SER A 146 -23.84 6.29 23.74
CA SER A 146 -24.75 7.14 24.48
C SER A 146 -25.56 6.23 25.39
N SER A 147 -25.23 6.26 26.68
CA SER A 147 -26.15 5.80 27.72
C SER A 147 -27.36 6.72 27.69
N GLU A 148 -28.44 6.26 27.07
CA GLU A 148 -29.78 6.74 27.41
C GLU A 148 -30.07 6.25 28.82
N ASP A 149 -29.86 7.15 29.78
CA ASP A 149 -30.49 7.10 31.10
C ASP A 149 -31.96 7.45 30.89
N ASN A 150 -32.86 6.51 31.16
CA ASN A 150 -34.29 6.78 31.20
C ASN A 150 -34.99 5.89 32.21
N GLY A 151 -35.52 6.52 33.26
CA GLY A 151 -36.73 6.06 33.94
C GLY A 151 -36.61 5.82 35.44
N ALA A 152 -36.75 6.90 36.20
CA ALA A 152 -37.58 6.88 37.41
C ALA A 152 -39.04 7.12 37.02
#